data_AF-A0A371H7V3-F1
#
_entry.id   AF-A0A371H7V3-F1
#
_cell.length_a   1.000
_cell.length_b   1.000
_cell.length_c   1.000
_cell.angle_alpha   90.00
_cell.angle_beta   90.00
_cell.angle_gamma   90.00
#
_symmetry.space_group_name_H-M   'P 1'
#
loop_
_entity.id
_entity.type
_entity.pdbx_description
1 polymer ?
#
loop_
_entity_poly.entity_id
_entity_poly.type
_entity_poly.pdbx_seq_one_letter_code
_entity_poly.pdbx_strand_id
1 'polypeptide(L)'
;MPTSIYKSLNFGDLEPTGMTIQLANRSIMEPLSVLEDVLVQVNELIFLAEFYVLDMEVETLGKGSNLIMGRPFLLTAKTKFDVHAGTLLMEFNDNLV
;
A
#
# COMPACT_ATOMS: atom_id res chain seq x y z
N MET A 1 -1.37 4.72 1.56
CA MET A 1 -0.30 4.85 2.56
C MET A 1 -0.66 5.99 3.52
N PRO A 2 -0.67 5.77 4.84
CA PRO A 2 -0.83 6.85 5.81
C PRO A 2 0.30 7.89 5.71
N THR A 3 -0.02 9.17 5.89
CA THR A 3 0.96 10.28 5.87
C THR A 3 2.10 10.08 6.86
N SER A 4 1.87 9.42 8.00
CA SER A 4 2.91 9.11 8.98
C SER A 4 4.01 8.19 8.44
N ILE A 5 3.64 7.15 7.66
CA ILE A 5 4.61 6.29 6.99
C ILE A 5 5.38 7.09 5.95
N TYR A 6 4.68 7.86 5.12
CA TYR A 6 5.29 8.69 4.08
C TYR A 6 6.37 9.61 4.67
N LYS A 7 6.03 10.33 5.75
CA LYS A 7 6.98 11.20 6.48
C LYS A 7 8.18 10.42 7.03
N SER A 8 7.98 9.19 7.51
CA SER A 8 9.08 8.35 8.02
C SER A 8 10.04 7.88 6.93
N LEU A 9 9.56 7.73 5.70
CA LEU A 9 10.36 7.31 4.54
C LEU A 9 11.11 8.48 3.88
N ASN A 10 10.77 9.72 4.24
CA ASN A 10 11.43 10.94 3.80
C ASN A 10 11.52 11.08 2.27
N PHE A 11 10.43 10.78 1.56
CA PHE A 11 10.33 10.91 0.09
C PHE A 11 10.27 12.35 -0.43
N GLY A 12 10.29 13.34 0.47
CA GLY A 12 10.23 14.77 0.13
C GLY A 12 8.81 15.33 0.20
N ASP A 13 8.60 16.46 -0.47
CA ASP A 13 7.34 17.19 -0.42
C ASP A 13 6.22 16.45 -1.18
N LEU A 14 4.98 16.66 -0.71
CA LEU A 14 3.79 16.07 -1.31
C LEU A 14 3.29 16.96 -2.45
N GLU A 15 3.10 16.37 -3.63
CA GLU A 15 2.45 17.04 -4.76
C GLU A 15 0.95 16.70 -4.79
N PRO A 16 0.05 17.70 -4.70
CA PRO A 16 -1.39 17.46 -4.76
C PRO A 16 -1.81 16.85 -6.10
N THR A 17 -2.60 15.79 -6.05
CA THR A 17 -3.09 15.11 -7.25
C THR A 17 -4.45 15.63 -7.75
N GLY A 18 -5.20 16.35 -6.91
CA GLY A 18 -6.55 16.85 -7.26
C GLY A 18 -7.59 15.74 -7.47
N MET A 19 -7.30 14.52 -6.99
CA MET A 19 -8.17 13.35 -7.09
C MET A 19 -9.04 13.19 -5.83
N THR A 20 -10.17 12.51 -5.97
CA THR A 20 -10.96 12.02 -4.82
C THR A 20 -11.10 10.50 -4.89
N ILE A 21 -11.16 9.86 -3.72
CA ILE A 21 -11.42 8.43 -3.57
C ILE A 21 -12.65 8.22 -2.69
N GLN A 22 -13.46 7.23 -3.04
CA GLN A 22 -14.57 6.78 -2.20
C GLN A 22 -14.17 5.49 -1.46
N LEU A 23 -14.23 5.53 -0.14
CA LEU A 23 -13.95 4.38 0.72
C LEU A 23 -15.14 3.41 0.80
N ALA A 24 -14.91 2.21 1.33
CA ALA A 24 -15.96 1.18 1.49
C ALA A 24 -17.11 1.61 2.42
N ASN A 25 -16.83 2.48 3.39
CA ASN A 25 -17.84 3.12 4.26
C ASN A 25 -18.57 4.29 3.56
N ARG A 26 -18.31 4.51 2.27
CA ARG A 26 -18.85 5.58 1.41
C ARG A 26 -18.35 6.98 1.74
N SER A 27 -17.42 7.16 2.67
CA SER A 27 -16.77 8.45 2.88
C SER A 27 -15.90 8.80 1.67
N ILE A 28 -15.82 10.09 1.37
CA ILE A 28 -14.96 10.62 0.30
C ILE A 28 -13.72 11.20 0.97
N MET A 29 -12.55 10.89 0.41
CA MET A 29 -11.26 11.45 0.83
C MET A 29 -10.49 11.97 -0.37
N GLU A 30 -9.69 12.99 -0.14
CA GLU A 30 -8.75 13.52 -1.13
C GLU A 30 -7.34 13.03 -0.75
N PRO A 31 -6.67 12.23 -1.60
CA PRO A 31 -5.27 11.92 -1.39
C PRO A 31 -4.42 13.19 -1.38
N LEU A 32 -3.46 13.24 -0.46
CA LEU A 32 -2.49 14.33 -0.39
C LEU A 32 -1.51 14.28 -1.57
N SER A 33 -1.18 13.08 -2.03
CA SER A 33 -0.29 12.82 -3.16
C SER A 33 -0.46 11.38 -3.67
N VAL A 34 0.09 11.09 -4.84
CA VAL A 34 0.36 9.75 -5.32
C VAL A 34 1.87 9.56 -5.34
N LEU A 35 2.31 8.47 -4.75
CA LEU A 35 3.70 8.07 -4.75
C LEU A 35 3.89 6.93 -5.74
N GLU A 36 4.67 7.19 -6.78
CA GLU A 36 4.96 6.26 -7.87
C GLU A 36 6.31 5.57 -7.65
N ASP A 37 6.53 4.45 -8.33
CA ASP A 37 7.81 3.71 -8.37
C ASP A 37 8.40 3.32 -6.99
N VAL A 38 7.54 2.98 -6.03
CA VAL A 38 7.98 2.54 -4.70
C VAL A 38 8.38 1.08 -4.72
N LEU A 39 9.62 0.79 -4.30
CA LEU A 39 10.07 -0.57 -4.07
C LEU A 39 9.53 -1.10 -2.74
N VAL A 40 8.73 -2.16 -2.82
CA VAL A 40 8.18 -2.88 -1.67
C VAL A 40 8.84 -4.25 -1.60
N GLN A 41 9.54 -4.49 -0.50
CA GLN A 41 10.12 -5.80 -0.21
C GLN A 41 9.14 -6.65 0.60
N VAL A 42 8.84 -7.85 0.10
CA VAL A 42 8.09 -8.89 0.81
C VAL A 42 8.96 -10.14 0.84
N ASN A 43 9.43 -10.51 2.03
CA ASN A 43 10.46 -11.54 2.20
C ASN A 43 11.68 -11.23 1.33
N GLU A 44 11.96 -12.08 0.34
CA GLU A 44 13.10 -11.95 -0.58
C GLU A 44 12.71 -11.31 -1.92
N LEU A 45 11.42 -11.08 -2.16
CA LEU A 45 10.93 -10.48 -3.40
C LEU A 45 10.79 -8.97 -3.27
N ILE A 46 11.10 -8.25 -4.35
CA ILE A 46 10.97 -6.80 -4.44
C ILE A 46 10.02 -6.48 -5.59
N PHE A 47 9.01 -5.66 -5.31
CA PHE A 47 7.99 -5.25 -6.26
C PHE A 47 7.95 -3.74 -6.39
N LEU A 48 7.68 -3.24 -7.58
CA LEU A 48 7.27 -1.84 -7.76
C LEU A 48 5.79 -1.69 -7.39
N ALA A 49 5.48 -0.61 -6.69
CA ALA A 49 4.14 -0.30 -6.21
C ALA A 49 3.88 1.21 -6.27
N GLU A 50 2.60 1.54 -6.45
CA GLU A 50 2.11 2.90 -6.37
C GLU A 50 1.20 3.04 -5.13
N PHE A 51 1.28 4.17 -4.44
CA PHE A 51 0.48 4.44 -3.25
C PHE A 51 -0.19 5.81 -3.28
N TYR A 52 -1.48 5.84 -2.99
CA TYR A 52 -2.17 7.06 -2.58
C TYR A 52 -1.76 7.42 -1.15
N VAL A 53 -1.22 8.61 -0.93
CA VAL A 53 -0.92 9.12 0.42
C VAL A 53 -2.19 9.75 0.99
N LEU A 54 -2.65 9.25 2.14
CA LEU A 54 -3.90 9.69 2.75
C LEU A 54 -3.63 10.24 4.15
N ASP A 55 -4.25 11.39 4.45
CA ASP A 55 -4.30 11.94 5.80
C ASP A 55 -5.35 11.18 6.61
N MET A 56 -4.88 10.21 7.38
CA MET A 56 -5.72 9.39 8.26
C MET A 56 -5.19 9.53 9.67
N GLU A 57 -6.10 9.73 10.63
CA GLU A 57 -5.76 9.59 12.04
C GLU A 57 -5.31 8.16 12.29
N VAL A 58 -4.00 7.98 12.42
CA VAL A 58 -3.43 6.75 12.95
C VAL A 58 -3.59 6.86 14.46
N GLU A 59 -4.83 6.65 14.94
CA GLU A 59 -5.08 6.16 16.31
C GLU A 59 -3.95 5.19 16.63
N THR A 60 -3.24 5.42 17.72
CA THR A 60 -1.95 4.79 18.05
C THR A 60 -2.03 3.26 17.99
N LEU A 61 -1.93 2.69 16.79
CA LEU A 61 -1.93 1.25 16.57
C LEU A 61 -0.52 0.78 16.84
N GLY A 62 -0.23 0.60 18.13
CA GLY A 62 0.88 -0.22 18.56
C GLY A 62 0.80 -1.55 17.80
N LYS A 63 1.84 -1.83 16.99
CA LYS A 63 1.98 -2.87 15.95
C LYS A 63 1.58 -2.42 14.54
N GLY A 64 2.53 -1.78 13.87
CA GLY A 64 2.59 -1.71 12.42
C GLY A 64 1.58 -0.75 11.80
N SER A 65 2.10 0.28 11.15
CA SER A 65 1.29 1.12 10.28
C SER A 65 0.77 0.30 9.10
N ASN A 66 -0.55 0.08 9.01
CA ASN A 66 -1.14 -0.78 7.99
C ASN A 66 -1.05 -0.12 6.59
N LEU A 67 -0.50 -0.86 5.63
CA LEU A 67 -0.55 -0.54 4.21
C LEU A 67 -1.64 -1.38 3.54
N ILE A 68 -2.48 -0.74 2.71
CA ILE A 68 -3.46 -1.43 1.88
C ILE A 68 -2.84 -1.66 0.52
N MET A 69 -2.65 -2.94 0.17
CA MET A 69 -2.21 -3.32 -1.17
C MET A 69 -3.42 -3.45 -2.09
N GLY A 70 -3.50 -2.56 -3.09
CA GLY A 70 -4.56 -2.59 -4.07
C GLY A 70 -4.50 -3.81 -4.98
N ARG A 71 -5.60 -4.06 -5.70
CA ARG A 71 -5.67 -5.13 -6.71
C ARG A 71 -4.56 -5.05 -7.78
N PRO A 72 -4.15 -3.86 -8.26
CA PRO A 72 -3.05 -3.77 -9.22
C PRO A 72 -1.75 -4.41 -8.68
N PHE A 73 -1.36 -4.08 -7.46
CA PHE A 73 -0.18 -4.69 -6.81
C PHE A 73 -0.33 -6.21 -6.67
N LEU A 74 -1.49 -6.66 -6.15
CA LEU A 74 -1.76 -8.09 -5.96
C LEU A 74 -1.74 -8.87 -7.27
N LEU A 75 -2.17 -8.24 -8.38
CA LEU A 75 -2.09 -8.84 -9.71
C LEU A 75 -0.63 -8.95 -10.19
N THR A 76 0.16 -7.89 -10.01
CA THR A 76 1.60 -7.88 -10.36
C THR A 76 2.37 -8.96 -9.60
N ALA A 77 2.10 -9.12 -8.31
CA ALA A 77 2.70 -10.14 -7.47
C ALA A 77 2.05 -11.53 -7.58
N LYS A 78 1.11 -11.72 -8.54
CA LYS A 78 0.33 -12.95 -8.76
C LYS A 78 -0.19 -13.57 -7.46
N THR A 79 -0.67 -12.72 -6.56
CA THR A 79 -0.94 -13.11 -5.18
C THR A 79 -2.09 -14.11 -5.09
N LYS A 80 -1.91 -15.18 -4.30
CA LYS A 80 -2.94 -16.15 -3.94
C LYS A 80 -3.20 -16.10 -2.44
N PHE A 81 -4.48 -16.07 -2.08
CA PHE A 81 -4.92 -16.08 -0.68
C PHE A 81 -5.57 -17.42 -0.37
N ASP A 82 -5.02 -18.16 0.59
CA ASP A 82 -5.74 -19.25 1.23
C ASP A 82 -6.38 -18.71 2.50
N VAL A 83 -7.68 -18.41 2.41
CA VAL A 83 -8.45 -17.82 3.51
C VAL A 83 -8.62 -18.82 4.66
N HIS A 84 -8.69 -20.11 4.38
CA HIS A 84 -8.90 -21.12 5.41
C HIS A 84 -7.62 -21.37 6.21
N ALA A 85 -6.48 -21.49 5.51
CA ALA A 85 -5.18 -21.67 6.14
C ALA A 85 -4.61 -20.36 6.73
N GLY A 86 -5.15 -19.21 6.33
CA GLY A 86 -4.65 -17.89 6.75
C GLY A 86 -3.30 -17.58 6.12
N THR A 87 -3.01 -18.12 4.93
CA THR A 87 -1.74 -17.94 4.24
C THR A 87 -1.93 -17.10 2.98
N LEU A 88 -0.84 -16.45 2.60
CA LEU A 88 -0.72 -15.69 1.37
C LEU A 88 0.55 -16.13 0.67
N LEU A 89 0.47 -16.20 -0.65
CA LEU A 89 1.55 -16.61 -1.52
C LEU A 89 1.71 -15.57 -2.63
N MET A 90 2.94 -15.13 -2.87
CA MET A 90 3.30 -14.21 -3.95
C MET A 90 4.29 -14.88 -4.91
N GLU A 91 4.23 -14.51 -6.19
CA GLU A 91 5.09 -15.06 -7.23
C GLU A 91 5.71 -13.96 -8.09
N PHE A 92 7.01 -14.04 -8.33
CA PHE A 92 7.76 -13.16 -9.22
C PHE A 92 8.93 -13.89 -9.88
N ASN A 93 9.04 -13.86 -11.21
CA ASN A 93 10.10 -14.55 -11.97
C ASN A 93 10.31 -16.01 -11.52
N ASP A 94 9.23 -16.79 -11.43
CA ASP A 94 9.20 -18.19 -10.97
C ASP A 94 9.64 -18.42 -9.51
N ASN A 95 9.97 -17.36 -8.76
CA ASN A 95 10.19 -17.41 -7.31
C ASN A 95 8.87 -17.20 -6.58
N LEU A 96 8.72 -17.90 -5.45
CA LEU A 96 7.48 -17.96 -4.69
C LEU A 96 7.78 -17.79 -3.20
N VAL A 97 7.03 -16.91 -2.54
CA VAL A 97 7.15 -16.60 -1.11
C VAL A 97 5.81 -16.54 -0.41
#